data_AF-A0A285NW45-F1
#
_entry.id   AF-A0A285NW45-F1
#
_cell.length_a   1.000
_cell.length_b   1.000
_cell.length_c   1.000
_cell.angle_alpha   90.00
_cell.angle_beta   90.00
_cell.angle_gamma   90.00
#
_symmetry.space_group_name_H-M   'P 1'
#
loop_
_entity.id
_entity.type
_entity.pdbx_description
1 polymer ?
#
loop_
_entity_poly.entity_id
_entity_poly.type
_entity_poly.pdbx_seq_one_letter_code
_entity_poly.pdbx_strand_id
1 'polypeptide(L)'
;MILHPLFAYATVLLALVVFVLYTLSLSLLKNSQAFRYALVLHGFLIVVALLSVLAGFSVSAVPLVQSKAPFVWMFPHKWNGILLLLYTLFSFLFLWFKGESAGNKGLLVSVVGILIVLFQLFTGWMLRLVFFS
;
A
#
# COMPACT_ATOMS: atom_id res chain seq x y z
N MET A 1 0.40 14.27 14.71
CA MET A 1 1.62 13.42 14.60
C MET A 1 1.34 11.93 14.82
N ILE A 2 0.47 11.50 15.74
CA ILE A 2 0.21 10.07 16.04
C ILE A 2 -0.59 9.35 14.94
N LEU A 3 -1.52 10.06 14.28
CA LEU A 3 -2.42 9.45 13.28
C LEU A 3 -1.69 8.94 12.04
N HIS A 4 -0.63 9.61 11.59
CA HIS A 4 0.08 9.22 10.38
C HIS A 4 0.79 7.85 10.52
N PRO A 5 1.60 7.59 11.56
CA PRO A 5 2.13 6.25 11.84
C PRO A 5 1.04 5.18 11.92
N LEU A 6 -0.06 5.45 12.63
CA LEU A 6 -1.17 4.50 12.79
C LEU A 6 -1.71 4.06 11.42
N PHE A 7 -2.06 5.01 10.55
CA PHE A 7 -2.62 4.69 9.24
C PHE A 7 -1.56 4.21 8.24
N ALA A 8 -0.32 4.70 8.30
CA ALA A 8 0.76 4.26 7.41
C ALA A 8 1.14 2.79 7.66
N TYR A 9 1.40 2.40 8.90
CA TYR A 9 1.74 1.00 9.21
C TYR A 9 0.55 0.06 8.96
N ALA A 10 -0.67 0.47 9.31
CA ALA A 10 -1.87 -0.31 9.02
C ALA A 10 -2.06 -0.50 7.50
N THR A 11 -1.88 0.56 6.70
CA THR A 11 -1.97 0.48 5.23
C THR A 11 -0.95 -0.49 4.66
N VAL A 12 0.33 -0.37 5.07
CA VAL A 12 1.41 -1.22 4.54
C VAL A 12 1.17 -2.69 4.90
N LEU A 13 0.84 -2.98 6.16
CA LEU A 13 0.57 -4.34 6.60
C LEU A 13 -0.64 -4.94 5.88
N LEU A 14 -1.75 -4.20 5.80
CA LEU A 14 -2.96 -4.65 5.14
C LEU A 14 -2.74 -4.85 3.63
N ALA A 15 -1.99 -3.96 2.99
CA ALA A 15 -1.65 -4.09 1.57
C ALA A 15 -0.80 -5.33 1.29
N LEU A 16 0.18 -5.64 2.15
CA LEU A 16 0.92 -6.90 2.05
C LEU A 16 -0.03 -8.10 2.15
N VAL A 17 -0.92 -8.13 3.16
CA VAL A 17 -1.88 -9.23 3.32
C VAL A 17 -2.77 -9.39 2.09
N VAL A 18 -3.34 -8.29 1.58
CA VAL A 18 -4.23 -8.30 0.42
C VAL A 18 -3.51 -8.83 -0.83
N PHE A 19 -2.36 -8.26 -1.19
CA PHE A 19 -1.67 -8.66 -2.42
C PHE A 19 -1.03 -10.04 -2.32
N VAL A 20 -0.59 -10.47 -1.13
CA VAL A 20 -0.16 -11.86 -0.90
C VAL A 20 -1.33 -12.83 -1.03
N LEU A 21 -2.50 -12.53 -0.46
CA LEU A 21 -3.68 -13.39 -0.60
C LEU A 21 -4.12 -13.51 -2.07
N TYR A 22 -4.10 -12.42 -2.85
CA TYR A 22 -4.36 -12.52 -4.29
C TYR A 22 -3.31 -13.37 -5.00
N THR A 23 -2.03 -13.16 -4.70
CA THR A 23 -0.93 -13.95 -5.27
C THR A 23 -1.12 -15.44 -4.98
N LEU A 24 -1.36 -15.81 -3.72
CA LEU A 24 -1.58 -17.20 -3.31
C LEU A 24 -2.85 -17.80 -3.93
N SER A 25 -3.96 -17.04 -3.94
CA SER A 25 -5.22 -17.52 -4.52
C SER A 25 -5.13 -17.75 -6.02
N LEU A 26 -4.36 -16.94 -6.77
CA LEU A 26 -4.23 -17.05 -8.22
C LEU A 26 -3.10 -17.97 -8.69
N SER A 27 -2.19 -18.39 -7.80
CA SER A 27 -1.03 -19.23 -8.16
C SER A 27 -1.06 -20.62 -7.50
N LEU A 28 -0.74 -20.67 -6.20
CA LEU A 28 -0.52 -21.88 -5.41
C LEU A 28 -1.83 -22.54 -4.98
N LEU A 29 -2.70 -21.78 -4.33
CA LEU A 29 -3.92 -22.32 -3.72
C LEU A 29 -5.02 -22.57 -4.76
N LYS A 30 -5.07 -21.73 -5.82
CA LYS A 30 -6.14 -21.75 -6.83
C LYS A 30 -7.53 -21.83 -6.18
N ASN A 31 -7.73 -21.04 -5.11
CA ASN A 31 -8.85 -21.15 -4.20
C ASN A 31 -9.69 -19.86 -4.19
N SER A 32 -10.98 -20.02 -4.49
CA SER A 32 -11.97 -18.95 -4.57
C SER A 32 -12.23 -18.21 -3.26
N GLN A 33 -12.13 -18.90 -2.12
CA GLN A 33 -12.35 -18.29 -0.81
C GLN A 33 -11.23 -17.29 -0.48
N ALA A 34 -9.98 -17.67 -0.70
CA ALA A 34 -8.84 -16.77 -0.49
C ALA A 34 -8.94 -15.51 -1.36
N PHE A 35 -9.41 -15.64 -2.61
CA PHE A 35 -9.66 -14.51 -3.49
C PHE A 35 -10.76 -13.58 -2.94
N ARG A 36 -11.88 -14.14 -2.46
CA ARG A 36 -12.98 -13.36 -1.85
C ARG A 36 -12.55 -12.63 -0.59
N TYR A 37 -11.79 -13.28 0.29
CA TYR A 37 -11.21 -12.64 1.47
C TYR A 37 -10.27 -11.49 1.08
N ALA A 38 -9.40 -11.72 0.09
CA ALA A 38 -8.53 -10.65 -0.44
C ALA A 38 -9.37 -9.47 -0.95
N LEU A 39 -10.45 -9.73 -1.67
CA LEU A 39 -11.34 -8.70 -2.23
C LEU A 39 -12.03 -7.86 -1.16
N VAL A 40 -12.54 -8.48 -0.09
CA VAL A 40 -13.15 -7.75 1.04
C VAL A 40 -12.09 -6.88 1.73
N LEU A 41 -10.92 -7.44 2.04
CA LEU A 41 -9.83 -6.70 2.66
C LEU A 41 -9.30 -5.59 1.75
N HIS A 42 -9.33 -5.78 0.43
CA HIS A 42 -8.93 -4.77 -0.55
C HIS A 42 -9.86 -3.56 -0.53
N GLY A 43 -11.17 -3.78 -0.40
CA GLY A 43 -12.13 -2.69 -0.18
C GLY A 43 -11.79 -1.87 1.08
N PHE A 44 -11.48 -2.55 2.18
CA PHE A 44 -11.05 -1.87 3.42
C PHE A 44 -9.70 -1.15 3.24
N LEU A 45 -8.77 -1.74 2.51
CA LEU A 45 -7.46 -1.16 2.22
C LEU A 45 -7.57 0.20 1.52
N ILE A 46 -8.52 0.39 0.61
CA ILE A 46 -8.76 1.69 -0.05
C ILE A 46 -9.02 2.78 0.99
N VAL A 47 -9.88 2.49 1.98
CA VAL A 47 -10.24 3.45 3.02
C VAL A 47 -9.02 3.79 3.88
N VAL A 48 -8.29 2.78 4.34
CA VAL A 48 -7.10 3.00 5.20
C VAL A 48 -5.98 3.71 4.42
N ALA A 49 -5.77 3.37 3.15
CA ALA A 49 -4.80 4.02 2.28
C ALA A 49 -5.14 5.50 2.05
N LEU A 50 -6.42 5.83 1.85
CA LEU A 50 -6.87 7.22 1.74
C LEU A 50 -6.57 8.00 3.02
N LEU A 51 -6.91 7.44 4.19
CA LEU A 51 -6.60 8.05 5.48
C LEU A 51 -5.10 8.23 5.70
N SER A 52 -4.29 7.26 5.26
CA SER A 52 -2.83 7.33 5.34
C SER A 52 -2.26 8.48 4.51
N VAL A 53 -2.73 8.67 3.27
CA VAL A 53 -2.32 9.76 2.39
C VAL A 53 -2.72 11.12 2.96
N LEU A 54 -3.98 11.26 3.42
CA LEU A 54 -4.46 12.51 4.04
C LEU A 54 -3.66 12.86 5.30
N ALA A 55 -3.42 11.87 6.18
CA ALA A 55 -2.58 12.06 7.36
C ALA A 55 -1.12 12.40 6.97
N GLY A 56 -0.60 11.80 5.90
CA GLY A 56 0.74 12.08 5.36
C GLY A 56 0.89 13.52 4.87
N PHE A 57 -0.11 14.07 4.18
CA PHE A 57 -0.10 15.48 3.80
C PHE A 57 -0.05 16.40 5.03
N SER A 58 -0.81 16.09 6.09
CA SER A 58 -0.78 16.87 7.34
C SER A 58 0.60 16.88 8.00
N VAL A 59 1.33 15.75 7.97
CA VAL A 59 2.69 15.64 8.53
C VAL A 59 3.71 16.36 7.66
N SER A 60 3.54 16.34 6.34
CA SER A 60 4.44 17.05 5.41
C SER A 60 4.38 18.58 5.53
N ALA A 61 3.35 19.12 6.17
CA ALA A 61 3.22 20.55 6.46
C ALA A 61 3.91 20.96 7.78
N VAL A 62 4.41 20.02 8.58
CA VAL A 62 5.07 20.33 9.86
C VAL A 62 6.50 20.86 9.60
N PRO A 63 6.86 22.07 10.07
CA PRO A 63 8.18 22.67 9.79
C PRO A 63 9.37 21.81 10.23
N LEU A 64 9.25 21.12 11.37
CA LEU A 64 10.28 20.21 11.87
C LEU A 64 10.52 19.01 10.94
N VAL A 65 9.48 18.54 10.25
CA VAL A 65 9.60 17.43 9.30
C VAL A 65 10.29 17.92 8.03
N GLN A 66 9.93 19.12 7.56
CA GLN A 66 10.55 19.74 6.40
C GLN A 66 12.03 20.06 6.61
N SER A 67 12.42 20.47 7.82
CA SER A 67 13.82 20.78 8.12
C SER A 67 14.72 19.55 8.29
N LYS A 68 14.15 18.37 8.59
CA LYS A 68 14.92 17.16 8.90
C LYS A 68 14.93 16.12 7.79
N ALA A 69 13.91 16.07 6.94
CA ALA A 69 13.81 15.03 5.92
C ALA A 69 14.30 15.55 4.56
N PRO A 70 15.41 15.04 4.03
CA PRO A 70 15.94 15.47 2.74
C PRO A 70 15.01 15.03 1.61
N PHE A 71 15.01 15.85 0.55
CA PHE A 71 14.17 15.65 -0.62
C PHE A 71 14.28 14.23 -1.20
N VAL A 72 15.49 13.66 -1.23
CA VAL A 72 15.77 12.34 -1.81
C VAL A 72 14.99 11.20 -1.15
N TRP A 73 14.54 11.34 0.10
CA TRP A 73 13.74 10.33 0.80
C TRP A 73 12.28 10.77 0.98
N MET A 74 12.03 12.07 1.22
CA MET A 74 10.68 12.59 1.39
C MET A 74 9.86 12.52 0.09
N PHE A 75 10.48 12.85 -1.04
CA PHE A 75 9.82 12.80 -2.34
C PHE A 75 9.35 11.38 -2.68
N PRO A 76 10.22 10.35 -2.78
CA PRO A 76 9.77 9.01 -3.15
C PRO A 76 8.79 8.43 -2.14
N HIS A 77 8.94 8.68 -0.84
CA HIS A 77 8.00 8.18 0.17
C HIS A 77 6.58 8.76 0.02
N LYS A 78 6.48 10.09 -0.22
CA LYS A 78 5.21 10.78 -0.40
C LYS A 78 4.52 10.32 -1.68
N TRP A 79 5.25 10.32 -2.80
CA TRP A 79 4.70 9.96 -4.11
C TRP A 79 4.37 8.47 -4.19
N ASN A 80 5.17 7.60 -3.56
CA ASN A 80 4.86 6.18 -3.53
C ASN A 80 3.65 5.86 -2.63
N GLY A 81 3.41 6.64 -1.57
CA GLY A 81 2.16 6.53 -0.80
C GLY A 81 0.92 6.86 -1.64
N ILE A 82 0.98 7.91 -2.47
CA ILE A 82 -0.09 8.26 -3.42
C ILE A 82 -0.21 7.20 -4.51
N LEU A 83 0.91 6.72 -5.05
CA LEU A 83 0.94 5.64 -6.03
C LEU A 83 0.26 4.38 -5.48
N LEU A 84 0.56 4.00 -4.24
CA LEU A 84 -0.05 2.84 -3.58
C LEU A 84 -1.57 3.00 -3.46
N LEU A 85 -2.07 4.20 -3.10
CA LEU A 85 -3.51 4.48 -3.06
C LEU A 85 -4.14 4.31 -4.45
N LEU A 86 -3.59 4.95 -5.48
CA LEU A 86 -4.11 4.86 -6.84
C LEU A 86 -4.07 3.42 -7.36
N TYR A 87 -2.96 2.73 -7.11
CA TYR A 87 -2.77 1.34 -7.49
C TYR A 87 -3.79 0.42 -6.82
N THR A 88 -4.02 0.61 -5.52
CA THR A 88 -5.07 -0.11 -4.76
C THR A 88 -6.43 0.11 -5.40
N LEU A 89 -6.80 1.36 -5.73
CA LEU A 89 -8.08 1.66 -6.37
C LEU A 89 -8.24 0.95 -7.73
N PHE A 90 -7.26 1.08 -8.62
CA PHE A 90 -7.35 0.51 -9.96
C PHE A 90 -7.26 -1.03 -9.96
N SER A 91 -6.41 -1.60 -9.11
CA SER A 91 -6.30 -3.05 -8.97
C SER A 91 -7.56 -3.64 -8.33
N PHE A 92 -8.19 -2.95 -7.38
CA PHE A 92 -9.49 -3.35 -6.84
C PHE A 92 -10.55 -3.40 -7.94
N LEU A 93 -10.70 -2.33 -8.72
CA LEU A 93 -11.66 -2.31 -9.83
C LEU A 93 -11.41 -3.46 -10.82
N PHE A 94 -10.16 -3.65 -11.22
CA PHE A 94 -9.78 -4.74 -12.13
C PHE A 94 -10.14 -6.12 -11.56
N LEU A 95 -9.74 -6.41 -10.32
CA LEU A 95 -9.96 -7.71 -9.67
C LEU A 95 -11.41 -7.92 -9.25
N TRP A 96 -12.16 -6.86 -8.95
CA TRP A 96 -13.60 -6.92 -8.67
C TRP A 96 -14.37 -7.41 -9.90
N PHE A 97 -14.10 -6.84 -11.08
CA PHE A 97 -14.80 -7.21 -12.30
C PHE A 97 -14.30 -8.52 -12.93
N LYS A 98 -12.99 -8.80 -12.88
CA LYS A 98 -12.44 -10.03 -13.46
C LYS A 98 -12.53 -11.22 -12.52
N GLY A 99 -12.55 -11.01 -11.21
CA GLY A 99 -12.53 -12.09 -10.24
C GLY A 99 -11.36 -13.05 -10.45
N GLU A 100 -11.61 -14.32 -10.20
CA GLU A 100 -10.65 -15.41 -10.38
C GLU A 100 -10.24 -15.64 -11.85
N SER A 101 -11.06 -15.19 -12.80
CA SER A 101 -10.72 -15.27 -14.24
C SER A 101 -9.58 -14.34 -14.66
N ALA A 102 -9.11 -13.46 -13.76
CA ALA A 102 -7.96 -12.59 -14.00
C ALA A 102 -6.66 -13.37 -14.31
N GLY A 103 -6.53 -14.60 -13.81
CA GLY A 103 -5.40 -15.51 -14.09
C GLY A 103 -4.04 -14.83 -13.95
N ASN A 104 -3.16 -15.00 -14.95
CA ASN A 104 -1.81 -14.44 -14.96
C ASN A 104 -1.78 -12.90 -14.89
N LYS A 105 -2.79 -12.21 -15.42
CA LYS A 105 -2.87 -10.75 -15.33
C LYS A 105 -3.16 -10.31 -13.88
N GLY A 106 -4.08 -11.01 -13.20
CA GLY A 106 -4.33 -10.79 -11.78
C GLY A 106 -3.12 -11.10 -10.90
N LEU A 107 -2.39 -12.17 -11.23
CA LEU A 107 -1.14 -12.50 -10.54
C LEU A 107 -0.09 -11.39 -10.70
N LEU A 108 0.12 -10.91 -11.94
CA LEU A 108 1.04 -9.80 -12.20
C LEU A 108 0.66 -8.54 -11.43
N VAL A 109 -0.63 -8.18 -11.44
CA VAL A 109 -1.16 -7.04 -10.66
C VAL A 109 -0.88 -7.23 -9.15
N SER A 110 -1.00 -8.44 -8.65
CA SER A 110 -0.76 -8.72 -7.23
C SER A 110 0.72 -8.60 -6.88
N VAL A 111 1.61 -9.16 -7.71
CA VAL A 111 3.07 -9.08 -7.53
C VAL A 111 3.56 -7.63 -7.60
N VAL A 112 3.10 -6.86 -8.59
CA VAL A 112 3.43 -5.43 -8.68
C VAL A 112 2.94 -4.66 -7.44
N GLY A 113 1.76 -5.00 -6.91
CA GLY A 113 1.26 -4.46 -5.65
C GLY A 113 2.20 -4.72 -4.49
N ILE A 114 2.71 -5.96 -4.34
CA ILE A 114 3.71 -6.31 -3.32
C ILE A 114 4.96 -5.44 -3.46
N LEU A 115 5.48 -5.27 -4.68
CA LEU A 115 6.69 -4.47 -4.92
C LEU A 115 6.50 -3.00 -4.52
N ILE A 116 5.36 -2.39 -4.86
CA ILE A 116 5.02 -1.01 -4.48
C ILE A 116 4.96 -0.87 -2.95
N VAL A 117 4.35 -1.84 -2.26
CA VAL A 117 4.23 -1.83 -0.80
C VAL A 117 5.59 -2.01 -0.12
N LEU A 118 6.45 -2.90 -0.64
CA LEU A 118 7.81 -3.08 -0.14
C LEU A 118 8.64 -1.80 -0.34
N PHE A 119 8.49 -1.12 -1.48
CA PHE A 119 9.13 0.17 -1.70
C PHE A 119 8.61 1.26 -0.74
N GLN A 120 7.31 1.24 -0.39
CA GLN A 120 6.75 2.15 0.61
C GLN A 120 7.32 1.90 1.99
N LEU A 121 7.42 0.62 2.37
CA LEU A 121 7.99 0.21 3.65
C LEU A 121 9.47 0.64 3.74
N PHE A 122 10.25 0.37 2.69
CA PHE A 122 11.66 0.72 2.64
C PHE A 122 11.89 2.23 2.77
N THR A 123 11.20 3.04 1.97
CA THR A 123 11.35 4.50 2.01
C THR A 123 10.87 5.09 3.34
N GLY A 124 9.79 4.57 3.92
CA GLY A 124 9.30 4.99 5.24
C GLY A 124 10.27 4.62 6.36
N TRP A 125 10.87 3.44 6.30
CA TRP A 125 11.86 3.01 7.29
C TRP A 125 13.16 3.79 7.18
N MET A 126 13.60 4.11 5.96
CA MET A 126 14.78 4.95 5.74
C MET A 126 14.60 6.36 6.30
N LEU A 127 13.41 6.95 6.13
CA LEU A 127 13.08 8.22 6.76
C LEU A 127 13.20 8.15 8.29
N ARG A 128 12.67 7.09 8.89
CA ARG A 128 12.71 6.90 10.34
C ARG A 128 14.14 6.72 10.85
N LEU A 129 14.90 5.80 10.26
CA LEU A 129 16.24 5.43 10.74
C LEU A 129 17.29 6.53 10.57
N VAL A 130 17.20 7.33 9.51
CA VAL A 130 18.27 8.29 9.18
C VAL A 130 17.98 9.67 9.77
N PHE A 131 16.71 10.03 10.01
CA PHE A 131 16.35 11.42 10.35
C PHE A 131 15.51 11.59 11.62
N PHE A 132 14.89 10.51 12.11
CA PHE A 132 14.00 10.55 13.28
C PHE A 132 14.33 9.45 14.31
N SER A 133 15.55 8.89 14.24
CA SER A 133 16.13 7.98 15.22
C SER A 133 16.62 8.72 16.45
#